data_AF-A0A375J4R8-F1
#
_entry.id   AF-A0A375J4R8-F1
#
_cell.length_a   1.000
_cell.length_b   1.000
_cell.length_c   1.000
_cell.angle_alpha   90.00
_cell.angle_beta   90.00
_cell.angle_gamma   90.00
#
_symmetry.space_group_name_H-M   'P 1'
#
loop_
_entity.id
_entity.type
_entity.pdbx_description
1 polymer ?
#
loop_
_entity_poly.entity_id
_entity_poly.type
_entity_poly.pdbx_seq_one_letter_code
_entity_poly.pdbx_strand_id
1 'polypeptide(L)'
;MTPLAADSATGAYLPGALAAALAPAPPALPDPALARAVADFLQRPLAHLHPSWLPAGWPLAWRRADRFGPAAADVLAQPLGLAGADDARDAVIYRLLEAPPSLARLVLMPRSDLRLLAWWLGLAVHQAGFASERRMLPAQLADSIAPLPGALSAPLLGSAPRAMRRAARRLDRHAVAFILKRVPALPALPMNLAPLRAHPAGAGRLMAERGYRLLCGLLAAEAPHAAHEAHAAHEGPLLQALRRKFPRRLAALSPAALTPAQSAQLRELLRLNLIPERFPAWHWLF
;
A
#
# COMPACT_ATOMS: atom_id res chain seq x y z
N MET A 1 -80.59 14.65 -8.66
CA MET A 1 -79.22 14.11 -8.82
C MET A 1 -78.28 14.99 -8.01
N THR A 2 -77.99 14.55 -6.79
CA THR A 2 -77.11 15.21 -5.80
C THR A 2 -75.65 14.82 -6.06
N PRO A 3 -74.69 15.76 -6.14
CA PRO A 3 -73.27 15.39 -6.14
C PRO A 3 -72.77 15.22 -4.70
N LEU A 4 -72.10 14.07 -4.47
CA LEU A 4 -71.36 13.77 -3.25
C LEU A 4 -70.12 14.66 -3.13
N ALA A 5 -69.90 15.16 -1.91
CA ALA A 5 -68.73 15.93 -1.51
C ALA A 5 -67.45 15.08 -1.56
N ALA A 6 -66.38 15.66 -2.10
CA ALA A 6 -65.04 15.11 -2.01
C ALA A 6 -64.53 15.28 -0.58
N ASP A 7 -64.29 14.15 0.08
CA ASP A 7 -63.71 14.07 1.41
C ASP A 7 -62.24 14.50 1.33
N SER A 8 -61.90 15.52 2.13
CA SER A 8 -60.56 16.07 2.22
C SER A 8 -59.77 15.20 3.18
N ALA A 9 -58.96 14.30 2.63
CA ALA A 9 -58.07 13.45 3.41
C ALA A 9 -57.08 14.31 4.19
N THR A 10 -57.39 14.42 5.48
CA THR A 10 -56.65 15.05 6.56
C THR A 10 -55.21 14.53 6.56
N GLY A 11 -54.26 15.42 6.31
CA GLY A 11 -52.83 15.14 6.51
C GLY A 11 -52.61 14.74 7.97
N ALA A 12 -52.30 13.48 8.21
CA ALA A 12 -51.95 12.98 9.53
C ALA A 12 -50.70 13.70 10.03
N TYR A 13 -50.88 14.63 10.96
CA TYR A 13 -49.80 15.34 11.63
C TYR A 13 -49.07 14.33 12.53
N LEU A 14 -47.98 13.74 12.04
CA LEU A 14 -47.12 12.91 12.89
C LEU A 14 -46.51 13.81 13.98
N PRO A 15 -46.68 13.49 15.27
CA PRO A 15 -46.07 14.28 16.35
C PRO A 15 -44.56 14.32 16.14
N GLY A 16 -43.95 15.50 16.35
CA GLY A 16 -42.57 15.78 15.95
C GLY A 16 -41.52 14.81 16.50
N ALA A 17 -41.78 14.16 17.63
CA ALA A 17 -40.91 13.12 18.19
C ALA A 17 -40.89 11.82 17.35
N LEU A 18 -42.03 11.45 16.76
CA LEU A 18 -42.17 10.28 15.88
C LEU A 18 -41.60 10.58 14.49
N ALA A 19 -41.77 11.81 14.00
CA ALA A 19 -41.10 12.29 12.79
C ALA A 19 -39.57 12.35 12.96
N ALA A 20 -39.07 12.74 14.14
CA ALA A 20 -37.64 12.71 14.46
C ALA A 20 -37.09 11.29 14.67
N ALA A 21 -37.88 10.36 15.21
CA ALA A 21 -37.49 8.96 15.35
C ALA A 21 -37.46 8.20 14.01
N LEU A 22 -38.29 8.63 13.05
CA LEU A 22 -38.31 8.13 11.67
C LEU A 22 -37.39 8.92 10.74
N ALA A 23 -36.82 10.03 11.20
CA ALA A 23 -35.85 10.78 10.42
C ALA A 23 -34.62 9.89 10.20
N PRO A 24 -34.10 9.83 8.97
CA PRO A 24 -32.85 9.12 8.73
C PRO A 24 -31.79 9.68 9.67
N ALA A 25 -31.05 8.79 10.34
CA ALA A 25 -29.98 9.20 11.22
C ALA A 25 -29.06 10.17 10.46
N PRO A 26 -28.65 11.30 11.09
CA PRO A 26 -27.74 12.22 10.43
C PRO A 26 -26.48 11.44 10.00
N PRO A 27 -25.92 11.76 8.81
CA PRO A 27 -24.75 11.06 8.32
C PRO A 27 -23.65 11.14 9.37
N ALA A 28 -23.11 10.00 9.77
CA ALA A 28 -22.01 9.93 10.71
C ALA A 28 -20.83 10.71 10.12
N LEU A 29 -20.38 11.74 10.82
CA LEU A 29 -19.21 12.50 10.40
C LEU A 29 -17.97 11.59 10.44
N PRO A 30 -17.06 11.68 9.46
CA PRO A 30 -15.84 10.90 9.47
C PRO A 30 -14.97 11.30 10.68
N ASP A 31 -14.15 10.36 11.15
CA ASP A 31 -13.15 10.63 12.17
C ASP A 31 -12.28 11.84 11.77
N PRO A 32 -12.07 12.83 12.66
CA PRO A 32 -11.39 14.06 12.31
C PRO A 32 -9.93 13.87 11.90
N ALA A 33 -9.23 12.84 12.42
CA ALA A 33 -7.87 12.55 12.00
C ALA A 33 -7.84 11.97 10.58
N LEU A 34 -8.78 11.09 10.25
CA LEU A 34 -8.94 10.56 8.90
C LEU A 34 -9.32 11.66 7.90
N ALA A 35 -10.30 12.50 8.24
CA ALA A 35 -10.71 13.64 7.42
C ALA A 35 -9.52 14.57 7.13
N ARG A 36 -8.69 14.85 8.14
CA ARG A 36 -7.47 15.66 7.98
C ARG A 36 -6.44 14.99 7.06
N ALA A 37 -6.23 13.68 7.20
CA ALA A 37 -5.29 12.95 6.35
C ALA A 37 -5.74 12.93 4.88
N VAL A 38 -7.04 12.76 4.63
CA VAL A 38 -7.61 12.82 3.27
C VAL A 38 -7.52 14.24 2.71
N ALA A 39 -7.83 15.26 3.51
CA ALA A 39 -7.71 16.65 3.09
C ALA A 39 -6.26 17.01 2.72
N ASP A 40 -5.28 16.65 3.55
CA ASP A 40 -3.85 16.85 3.24
C ASP A 40 -3.46 16.16 1.93
N PHE A 41 -3.89 14.91 1.75
CA PHE A 41 -3.62 14.13 0.55
C PHE A 41 -4.13 14.79 -0.74
N LEU A 42 -5.33 15.37 -0.69
CA LEU A 42 -5.96 16.00 -1.85
C LEU A 42 -5.46 17.42 -2.11
N GLN A 43 -5.12 18.18 -1.06
CA GLN A 43 -4.69 19.58 -1.18
C GLN A 43 -3.19 19.72 -1.47
N ARG A 44 -2.38 18.69 -1.19
CA ARG A 44 -0.92 18.71 -1.38
C ARG A 44 -0.43 17.55 -2.24
N PRO A 45 -0.93 17.37 -3.48
CA PRO A 45 -0.59 16.22 -4.33
C PRO A 45 0.93 16.13 -4.63
N LEU A 46 1.61 17.28 -4.73
CA LEU A 46 3.05 17.35 -4.93
C LEU A 46 3.87 16.80 -3.74
N ALA A 47 3.39 16.93 -2.50
CA ALA A 47 4.07 16.38 -1.32
C ALA A 47 4.13 14.83 -1.39
N HIS A 48 3.14 14.24 -2.04
CA HIS A 48 3.01 12.81 -2.27
C HIS A 48 3.64 12.33 -3.59
N LEU A 49 4.17 13.22 -4.43
CA LEU A 49 4.86 12.84 -5.65
C LEU A 49 6.35 12.52 -5.38
N HIS A 50 6.86 11.43 -5.91
CA HIS A 50 8.30 11.16 -5.87
C HIS A 50 9.05 12.07 -6.87
N PRO A 51 10.19 12.69 -6.50
CA PRO A 51 10.89 13.67 -7.35
C PRO A 51 11.27 13.20 -8.75
N SER A 52 11.46 11.90 -8.96
CA SER A 52 11.73 11.33 -10.30
C SER A 52 10.60 11.53 -11.31
N TRP A 53 9.39 11.88 -10.83
CA TRP A 53 8.24 12.16 -11.70
C TRP A 53 8.24 13.59 -12.23
N LEU A 54 9.03 14.47 -11.64
CA LEU A 54 9.13 15.84 -12.11
C LEU A 54 9.88 15.88 -13.45
N PRO A 55 9.50 16.80 -14.37
CA PRO A 55 10.27 17.09 -15.57
C PRO A 55 11.73 17.43 -15.26
N ALA A 56 12.64 17.15 -16.19
CA ALA A 56 14.08 17.42 -16.00
C ALA A 56 14.36 18.91 -15.70
N GLY A 57 13.64 19.81 -16.37
CA GLY A 57 13.73 21.27 -16.16
C GLY A 57 12.88 21.82 -15.01
N TRP A 58 12.26 20.96 -14.16
CA TRP A 58 11.39 21.44 -13.09
C TRP A 58 12.18 22.26 -12.06
N PRO A 59 11.87 23.56 -11.88
CA PRO A 59 12.66 24.44 -11.03
C PRO A 59 12.81 23.89 -9.61
N LEU A 60 14.03 23.91 -9.07
CA LEU A 60 14.31 23.42 -7.70
C LEU A 60 13.45 24.15 -6.68
N ALA A 61 13.28 25.46 -6.89
CA ALA A 61 12.39 26.32 -6.14
C ALA A 61 10.98 25.73 -6.02
N TRP A 62 10.46 25.11 -7.10
CA TRP A 62 9.08 24.64 -7.20
C TRP A 62 8.88 23.21 -6.67
N ARG A 63 9.94 22.54 -6.21
CA ARG A 63 9.86 21.17 -5.67
C ARG A 63 9.30 21.10 -4.26
N ARG A 64 9.32 22.22 -3.54
CA ARG A 64 8.75 22.34 -2.19
C ARG A 64 7.39 23.01 -2.30
N ALA A 65 6.33 22.24 -2.48
CA ALA A 65 4.97 22.77 -2.67
C ALA A 65 4.51 23.67 -1.50
N ASP A 66 4.99 23.38 -0.29
CA ASP A 66 4.63 24.09 0.95
C ASP A 66 4.94 25.58 0.95
N ARG A 67 5.78 26.06 0.01
CA ARG A 67 6.15 27.48 -0.09
C ARG A 67 5.11 28.35 -0.80
N PHE A 68 4.15 27.78 -1.53
CA PHE A 68 3.23 28.55 -2.38
C PHE A 68 1.80 28.61 -1.84
N GLY A 69 1.51 27.92 -0.73
CA GLY A 69 0.16 27.75 -0.22
C GLY A 69 -0.71 26.80 -1.06
N PRO A 70 -1.94 26.49 -0.60
CA PRO A 70 -2.79 25.45 -1.20
C PRO A 70 -3.20 25.76 -2.65
N ALA A 71 -3.64 26.98 -2.93
CA ALA A 71 -4.12 27.35 -4.27
C ALA A 71 -3.04 27.22 -5.36
N ALA A 72 -1.80 27.57 -5.04
CA ALA A 72 -0.70 27.42 -5.98
C ALA A 72 -0.20 25.97 -6.11
N ALA A 73 -0.41 25.13 -5.09
CA ALA A 73 -0.11 23.70 -5.19
C ALA A 73 -0.97 23.03 -6.27
N ASP A 74 -2.25 23.42 -6.37
CA ASP A 74 -3.16 22.95 -7.42
C ASP A 74 -2.72 23.41 -8.82
N VAL A 75 -2.32 24.67 -8.97
CA VAL A 75 -1.78 25.20 -10.24
C VAL A 75 -0.54 24.41 -10.68
N LEU A 76 0.37 24.10 -9.75
CA LEU A 76 1.58 23.32 -10.04
C LEU A 76 1.27 21.82 -10.27
N ALA A 77 0.12 21.33 -9.79
CA ALA A 77 -0.33 19.96 -9.97
C ALA A 77 -0.92 19.69 -11.37
N GLN A 78 -1.54 20.70 -11.98
CA GLN A 78 -2.15 20.60 -13.32
C GLN A 78 -1.20 20.08 -14.42
N PRO A 79 -0.01 20.68 -14.67
CA PRO A 79 0.87 20.22 -15.75
C PRO A 79 1.44 18.81 -15.52
N LEU A 80 1.31 18.28 -14.30
CA LEU A 80 1.76 16.93 -13.94
C LEU A 80 0.63 15.90 -14.03
N GLY A 81 -0.58 16.31 -14.44
CA GLY A 81 -1.76 15.45 -14.45
C GLY A 81 -2.11 14.94 -13.06
N LEU A 82 -1.86 15.76 -12.03
CA LEU A 82 -2.19 15.46 -10.64
C LEU A 82 -3.50 16.13 -10.21
N ALA A 83 -3.91 17.20 -10.88
CA ALA A 83 -5.26 17.74 -10.77
C ALA A 83 -6.20 16.74 -11.47
N GLY A 84 -6.87 15.90 -10.68
CA GLY A 84 -7.88 14.98 -11.21
C GLY A 84 -9.11 15.75 -11.70
N ALA A 85 -9.90 15.12 -12.57
CA ALA A 85 -11.27 15.57 -12.81
C ALA A 85 -12.09 15.45 -11.52
N ASP A 86 -13.10 16.30 -11.35
CA ASP A 86 -13.91 16.37 -10.13
C ASP A 86 -14.54 15.01 -9.79
N ASP A 87 -15.10 14.30 -10.78
CA ASP A 87 -15.69 12.97 -10.60
C ASP A 87 -14.67 11.93 -10.06
N ALA A 88 -13.43 11.97 -10.55
CA ALA A 88 -12.37 11.06 -10.10
C ALA A 88 -11.92 11.39 -8.66
N ARG A 89 -11.97 12.68 -8.29
CA ARG A 89 -11.66 13.15 -6.94
C ARG A 89 -12.74 12.70 -5.95
N ASP A 90 -14.01 12.82 -6.32
CA ASP A 90 -15.15 12.39 -5.50
C ASP A 90 -15.14 10.88 -5.26
N ALA A 91 -14.84 10.09 -6.30
CA ALA A 91 -14.67 8.65 -6.15
C ALA A 91 -13.52 8.29 -5.17
N VAL A 92 -12.41 9.03 -5.21
CA VAL A 92 -11.30 8.85 -4.26
C VAL A 92 -11.70 9.22 -2.84
N ILE A 93 -12.40 10.35 -2.67
CA ILE A 93 -12.92 10.81 -1.37
C ILE A 93 -13.83 9.74 -0.76
N TYR A 94 -14.82 9.28 -1.51
CA TYR A 94 -15.75 8.24 -1.08
C TYR A 94 -15.01 6.98 -0.62
N ARG A 95 -14.05 6.49 -1.42
CA ARG A 95 -13.29 5.27 -1.09
C ARG A 95 -12.39 5.40 0.13
N LEU A 96 -11.96 6.61 0.48
CA LEU A 96 -11.07 6.85 1.62
C LEU A 96 -11.84 7.18 2.91
N LEU A 97 -12.93 7.95 2.82
CA LEU A 97 -13.70 8.42 3.98
C LEU A 97 -14.93 7.57 4.28
N GLU A 98 -15.74 7.26 3.27
CA GLU A 98 -17.08 6.69 3.47
C GLU A 98 -17.11 5.17 3.35
N ALA A 99 -16.31 4.60 2.46
CA ALA A 99 -16.19 3.16 2.33
C ALA A 99 -15.60 2.52 3.61
N PRO A 100 -15.93 1.26 3.90
CA PRO A 100 -15.34 0.53 5.03
C PRO A 100 -13.81 0.60 5.03
N PRO A 101 -13.18 0.65 6.22
CA PRO A 101 -11.71 0.66 6.34
C PRO A 101 -11.09 -0.43 5.47
N SER A 102 -10.24 -0.01 4.54
CA SER A 102 -9.64 -0.85 3.51
C SER A 102 -8.18 -0.46 3.30
N LEU A 103 -7.42 -1.34 2.63
CA LEU A 103 -6.03 -1.05 2.32
C LEU A 103 -5.87 0.09 1.30
N ALA A 104 -6.94 0.56 0.67
CA ALA A 104 -6.96 1.82 -0.09
C ALA A 104 -6.32 3.00 0.67
N ARG A 105 -6.52 3.06 2.00
CA ARG A 105 -5.97 4.11 2.86
C ARG A 105 -4.44 4.07 3.00
N LEU A 106 -3.76 3.03 2.51
CA LEU A 106 -2.30 3.03 2.37
C LEU A 106 -1.79 4.21 1.53
N VAL A 107 -2.61 4.74 0.61
CA VAL A 107 -2.26 5.94 -0.16
C VAL A 107 -2.13 7.18 0.72
N LEU A 108 -2.71 7.20 1.93
CA LEU A 108 -2.57 8.31 2.87
C LEU A 108 -1.21 8.30 3.59
N MET A 109 -0.51 7.15 3.60
CA MET A 109 0.82 7.08 4.20
C MET A 109 1.83 7.98 3.46
N PRO A 110 2.80 8.57 4.18
CA PRO A 110 3.91 9.30 3.59
C PRO A 110 4.76 8.40 2.67
N ARG A 111 5.45 9.03 1.72
CA ARG A 111 6.29 8.33 0.73
C ARG A 111 7.39 7.48 1.37
N SER A 112 8.02 7.96 2.44
CA SER A 112 9.07 7.23 3.17
C SER A 112 8.54 5.92 3.72
N ASP A 113 7.38 6.00 4.37
CA ASP A 113 6.83 4.91 5.16
C ASP A 113 6.20 3.87 4.25
N LEU A 114 5.54 4.31 3.17
CA LEU A 114 5.03 3.42 2.13
C LEU A 114 6.17 2.67 1.41
N ARG A 115 7.31 3.32 1.18
CA ARG A 115 8.52 2.67 0.63
C ARG A 115 9.12 1.67 1.61
N LEU A 116 9.15 2.00 2.89
CA LEU A 116 9.62 1.10 3.93
C LEU A 116 8.68 -0.10 4.08
N LEU A 117 7.36 0.11 3.98
CA LEU A 117 6.35 -0.93 4.01
C LEU A 117 6.51 -1.89 2.84
N ALA A 118 6.69 -1.37 1.62
CA ALA A 118 7.00 -2.19 0.45
C ALA A 118 8.28 -3.02 0.67
N TRP A 119 9.32 -2.46 1.30
CA TRP A 119 10.51 -3.23 1.67
C TRP A 119 10.19 -4.35 2.67
N TRP A 120 9.50 -4.06 3.77
CA TRP A 120 9.12 -5.07 4.77
C TRP A 120 8.25 -6.18 4.18
N LEU A 121 7.29 -5.82 3.34
CA LEU A 121 6.46 -6.76 2.61
C LEU A 121 7.32 -7.67 1.71
N GLY A 122 8.29 -7.07 1.01
CA GLY A 122 9.30 -7.78 0.26
C GLY A 122 10.11 -8.76 1.11
N LEU A 123 10.55 -8.38 2.31
CA LEU A 123 11.25 -9.27 3.22
C LEU A 123 10.35 -10.42 3.71
N ALA A 124 9.11 -10.11 4.07
CA ALA A 124 8.15 -11.07 4.62
C ALA A 124 7.85 -12.22 3.65
N VAL A 125 7.58 -11.92 2.38
CA VAL A 125 7.31 -12.98 1.38
C VAL A 125 8.54 -13.86 1.09
N HIS A 126 9.75 -13.42 1.47
CA HIS A 126 10.96 -14.24 1.36
C HIS A 126 11.36 -14.93 2.68
N GLN A 127 10.46 -15.00 3.67
CA GLN A 127 10.71 -15.64 4.97
C GLN A 127 11.42 -17.01 4.84
N ALA A 128 10.95 -17.88 3.93
CA ALA A 128 11.53 -19.20 3.70
C ALA A 128 13.01 -19.14 3.26
N GLY A 129 13.40 -18.13 2.48
CA GLY A 129 14.78 -17.91 2.08
C GLY A 129 15.70 -17.55 3.25
N PHE A 130 15.20 -16.83 4.26
CA PHE A 130 15.95 -16.57 5.49
C PHE A 130 16.13 -17.84 6.34
N ALA A 131 15.15 -18.73 6.37
CA ALA A 131 15.20 -19.96 7.16
C ALA A 131 16.17 -21.02 6.59
N SER A 132 16.44 -20.98 5.28
CA SER A 132 17.17 -22.02 4.55
C SER A 132 18.63 -22.26 4.99
N GLU A 133 19.30 -21.29 5.61
CA GLU A 133 20.63 -21.49 6.21
C GLU A 133 20.64 -22.46 7.40
N ARG A 134 19.53 -22.58 8.14
CA ARG A 134 19.47 -23.47 9.31
C ARG A 134 19.32 -24.95 8.94
N ARG A 135 18.99 -25.24 7.68
CA ARG A 135 18.72 -26.62 7.20
C ARG A 135 19.86 -27.23 6.38
N MET A 136 20.90 -26.49 6.04
CA MET A 136 22.01 -27.03 5.27
C MET A 136 23.31 -26.96 6.07
N LEU A 137 23.75 -28.15 6.48
CA LEU A 137 24.95 -28.57 7.22
C LEU A 137 24.68 -28.97 8.68
N PRO A 138 24.68 -30.29 8.98
CA PRO A 138 24.88 -30.78 10.34
C PRO A 138 26.10 -30.09 10.97
N ALA A 139 26.04 -29.75 12.26
CA ALA A 139 27.13 -29.06 12.96
C ALA A 139 28.51 -29.73 12.75
N GLN A 140 28.51 -31.06 12.69
CA GLN A 140 29.67 -31.91 12.40
C GLN A 140 30.33 -31.63 11.04
N LEU A 141 29.57 -31.21 10.03
CA LEU A 141 30.10 -30.81 8.72
C LEU A 141 30.50 -29.33 8.70
N ALA A 142 29.87 -28.46 9.49
CA ALA A 142 30.27 -27.06 9.58
C ALA A 142 31.69 -26.91 10.16
N ASP A 143 32.04 -27.73 11.15
CA ASP A 143 33.37 -27.74 11.78
C ASP A 143 34.46 -28.29 10.84
N SER A 144 34.12 -29.20 9.93
CA SER A 144 35.08 -29.73 8.94
C SER A 144 35.32 -28.81 7.74
N ILE A 145 34.43 -27.83 7.51
CA ILE A 145 34.52 -26.84 6.42
C ILE A 145 35.16 -25.53 6.92
N ALA A 146 35.18 -25.28 8.24
CA ALA A 146 35.77 -24.09 8.87
C ALA A 146 37.22 -23.75 8.47
N PRO A 147 38.14 -24.72 8.20
CA PRO A 147 39.50 -24.39 7.78
C PRO A 147 39.64 -24.03 6.29
N LEU A 148 38.58 -24.12 5.48
CA LEU A 148 38.66 -23.79 4.06
C LEU A 148 38.62 -22.26 3.85
N PRO A 149 39.55 -21.68 3.06
CA PRO A 149 39.56 -20.24 2.78
C PRO A 149 38.22 -19.79 2.19
N GLY A 150 37.77 -18.58 2.54
CA GLY A 150 36.38 -18.10 2.36
C GLY A 150 35.77 -18.21 0.96
N ALA A 151 36.57 -18.43 -0.08
CA ALA A 151 36.11 -18.74 -1.44
C ALA A 151 35.53 -20.16 -1.59
N LEU A 152 36.02 -21.13 -0.82
CA LEU A 152 35.64 -22.55 -0.88
C LEU A 152 34.50 -22.92 0.09
N SER A 153 34.23 -22.10 1.11
CA SER A 153 33.10 -22.27 2.05
C SER A 153 31.82 -21.52 1.63
N ALA A 154 31.93 -20.55 0.72
CA ALA A 154 30.83 -19.80 0.12
C ALA A 154 29.77 -20.64 -0.64
N PRO A 155 30.10 -21.75 -1.34
CA PRO A 155 29.09 -22.57 -2.00
C PRO A 155 28.29 -23.44 -1.02
N LEU A 156 28.81 -23.68 0.19
CA LEU A 156 28.22 -24.58 1.19
C LEU A 156 27.23 -23.85 2.11
N LEU A 157 27.46 -22.56 2.36
CA LEU A 157 26.54 -21.65 3.05
C LEU A 157 25.97 -20.70 1.99
N GLY A 158 24.82 -21.08 1.41
CA GLY A 158 24.23 -20.39 0.26
C GLY A 158 24.39 -18.87 0.31
N SER A 159 25.03 -18.30 -0.71
CA SER A 159 25.30 -16.86 -0.84
C SER A 159 24.02 -16.01 -0.83
N ALA A 160 22.90 -16.57 -1.29
CA ALA A 160 21.60 -15.92 -1.31
C ALA A 160 21.04 -15.61 0.10
N PRO A 161 20.86 -16.59 1.02
CA PRO A 161 20.48 -16.32 2.41
C PRO A 161 21.36 -15.27 3.12
N ARG A 162 22.69 -15.36 2.96
CA ARG A 162 23.63 -14.36 3.52
C ARG A 162 23.36 -12.96 2.97
N ALA A 163 23.20 -12.84 1.65
CA ALA A 163 22.92 -11.57 1.00
C ALA A 163 21.55 -11.00 1.40
N MET A 164 20.52 -11.85 1.55
CA MET A 164 19.21 -11.46 2.05
C MET A 164 19.30 -10.93 3.47
N ARG A 165 19.98 -11.63 4.39
CA ARG A 165 20.19 -11.20 5.78
C ARG A 165 20.94 -9.87 5.84
N ARG A 166 21.98 -9.69 5.00
CA ARG A 166 22.72 -8.43 4.89
C ARG A 166 21.81 -7.30 4.40
N ALA A 167 20.98 -7.55 3.40
CA ALA A 167 20.01 -6.57 2.91
C ALA A 167 18.97 -6.19 3.98
N ALA A 168 18.44 -7.17 4.71
CA ALA A 168 17.49 -6.94 5.80
C ALA A 168 18.13 -6.12 6.95
N ARG A 169 19.35 -6.43 7.35
CA ARG A 169 20.08 -5.69 8.41
C ARG A 169 20.41 -4.24 8.04
N ARG A 170 20.53 -3.94 6.75
CA ARG A 170 20.68 -2.55 6.26
C ARG A 170 19.40 -1.74 6.43
N LEU A 171 18.24 -2.41 6.44
CA LEU A 171 16.95 -1.78 6.70
C LEU A 171 16.75 -1.57 8.21
N ASP A 172 16.89 -2.65 8.98
CA ASP A 172 16.69 -2.68 10.42
C ASP A 172 17.52 -3.82 11.02
N ARG A 173 18.27 -3.53 12.09
CA ARG A 173 19.18 -4.49 12.75
C ARG A 173 18.47 -5.77 13.23
N HIS A 174 17.18 -5.66 13.56
CA HIS A 174 16.32 -6.75 14.04
C HIS A 174 15.38 -7.32 12.96
N ALA A 175 15.47 -6.86 11.70
CA ALA A 175 14.58 -7.31 10.63
C ALA A 175 14.49 -8.82 10.50
N VAL A 176 15.64 -9.50 10.48
CA VAL A 176 15.68 -10.95 10.32
C VAL A 176 15.01 -11.67 11.49
N ALA A 177 15.21 -11.17 12.72
CA ALA A 177 14.59 -11.77 13.90
C ALA A 177 13.07 -11.62 13.85
N PHE A 178 12.57 -10.46 13.42
CA PHE A 178 11.15 -10.22 13.23
C PHE A 178 10.54 -11.11 12.14
N ILE A 179 11.17 -11.16 10.95
CA ILE A 179 10.69 -12.01 9.84
C ILE A 179 10.63 -13.48 10.26
N LEU A 180 11.59 -13.98 11.02
CA LEU A 180 11.61 -15.40 11.41
C LEU A 180 10.71 -15.72 12.61
N LYS A 181 10.44 -14.77 13.51
CA LYS A 181 9.71 -15.04 14.76
C LYS A 181 8.28 -14.51 14.80
N ARG A 182 7.97 -13.46 14.03
CA ARG A 182 6.71 -12.72 14.13
C ARG A 182 5.88 -12.81 12.86
N VAL A 183 6.50 -12.88 11.68
CA VAL A 183 5.77 -13.03 10.42
C VAL A 183 5.19 -14.45 10.33
N PRO A 184 3.88 -14.61 10.12
CA PRO A 184 3.26 -15.92 9.95
C PRO A 184 3.76 -16.59 8.66
N ALA A 185 3.65 -17.91 8.59
CA ALA A 185 3.93 -18.62 7.35
C ALA A 185 2.99 -18.14 6.24
N LEU A 186 3.51 -18.02 5.01
CA LEU A 186 2.78 -17.48 3.86
C LEU A 186 2.59 -18.53 2.75
N PRO A 187 1.82 -19.62 2.97
CA PRO A 187 1.68 -20.71 2.01
C PRO A 187 1.04 -20.31 0.67
N ALA A 188 0.20 -19.26 0.63
CA ALA A 188 -0.41 -18.80 -0.62
C ALA A 188 0.58 -17.99 -1.49
N LEU A 189 1.73 -17.59 -0.93
CA LEU A 189 2.73 -16.73 -1.58
C LEU A 189 4.10 -17.41 -1.66
N PRO A 190 4.23 -18.57 -2.32
CA PRO A 190 5.53 -19.21 -2.49
C PRO A 190 6.42 -18.34 -3.38
N MET A 191 7.49 -17.79 -2.81
CA MET A 191 8.43 -16.97 -3.58
C MET A 191 9.50 -17.82 -4.25
N ASN A 192 9.62 -17.65 -5.57
CA ASN A 192 10.72 -18.24 -6.33
C ASN A 192 12.06 -17.61 -5.89
N LEU A 193 12.94 -18.44 -5.31
CA LEU A 193 14.28 -18.04 -4.86
C LEU A 193 15.36 -18.15 -5.95
N ALA A 194 15.06 -18.73 -7.12
CA ALA A 194 16.04 -18.88 -8.20
C ALA A 194 16.70 -17.55 -8.63
N PRO A 195 15.97 -16.42 -8.76
CA PRO A 195 16.61 -15.14 -9.08
C PRO A 195 17.58 -14.65 -7.99
N LEU A 196 17.29 -14.94 -6.72
CA LEU A 196 18.19 -14.60 -5.61
C LEU A 196 19.45 -15.47 -5.61
N ARG A 197 19.30 -16.75 -5.98
CA ARG A 197 20.43 -17.68 -6.11
C ARG A 197 21.34 -17.30 -7.29
N ALA A 198 20.73 -16.91 -8.41
CA ALA A 198 21.47 -16.48 -9.59
C ALA A 198 22.21 -15.15 -9.37
N HIS A 199 21.60 -14.20 -8.63
CA HIS A 199 22.23 -12.91 -8.37
C HIS A 199 22.05 -12.44 -6.90
N PRO A 200 22.82 -13.00 -5.96
CA PRO A 200 22.71 -12.70 -4.53
C PRO A 200 22.95 -11.22 -4.18
N ALA A 201 23.89 -10.56 -4.87
CA ALA A 201 24.23 -9.16 -4.61
C ALA A 201 23.02 -8.21 -4.79
N GLY A 202 22.06 -8.57 -5.66
CA GLY A 202 20.84 -7.82 -5.90
C GLY A 202 19.68 -8.13 -4.94
N ALA A 203 19.89 -8.93 -3.88
CA ALA A 203 18.81 -9.40 -3.01
C ALA A 203 17.93 -8.26 -2.45
N GLY A 204 18.54 -7.18 -1.95
CA GLY A 204 17.79 -6.03 -1.42
C GLY A 204 16.92 -5.37 -2.48
N ARG A 205 17.45 -5.19 -3.70
CA ARG A 205 16.70 -4.62 -4.83
C ARG A 205 15.53 -5.52 -5.22
N LEU A 206 15.76 -6.81 -5.38
CA LEU A 206 14.71 -7.76 -5.76
C LEU A 206 13.57 -7.80 -4.73
N MET A 207 13.91 -7.87 -3.44
CA MET A 207 12.90 -7.89 -2.37
C MET A 207 12.08 -6.59 -2.37
N ALA A 208 12.74 -5.43 -2.53
CA ALA A 208 12.06 -4.14 -2.65
C ALA A 208 11.12 -4.06 -3.85
N GLU A 209 11.57 -4.51 -5.02
CA GLU A 209 10.76 -4.55 -6.25
C GLU A 209 9.56 -5.47 -6.08
N ARG A 210 9.76 -6.67 -5.51
CA ARG A 210 8.66 -7.60 -5.24
C ARG A 210 7.65 -7.02 -4.28
N GLY A 211 8.09 -6.48 -3.15
CA GLY A 211 7.17 -5.90 -2.17
C GLY A 211 6.41 -4.69 -2.72
N TYR A 212 7.04 -3.85 -3.55
CA TYR A 212 6.33 -2.79 -4.29
C TYR A 212 5.25 -3.34 -5.23
N ARG A 213 5.57 -4.37 -6.03
CA ARG A 213 4.62 -4.99 -6.96
C ARG A 213 3.43 -5.62 -6.23
N LEU A 214 3.68 -6.26 -5.09
CA LEU A 214 2.64 -6.85 -4.24
C LEU A 214 1.72 -5.77 -3.66
N LEU A 215 2.28 -4.66 -3.16
CA LEU A 215 1.50 -3.53 -2.65
C LEU A 215 0.58 -2.94 -3.72
N CYS A 216 1.10 -2.76 -4.94
CA CYS A 216 0.30 -2.30 -6.08
C CYS A 216 -0.76 -3.34 -6.48
N GLY A 217 -0.40 -4.62 -6.48
CA GLY A 217 -1.33 -5.71 -6.78
C GLY A 217 -2.50 -5.78 -5.81
N LEU A 218 -2.25 -5.56 -4.52
CA LEU A 218 -3.30 -5.50 -3.49
C LEU A 218 -4.29 -4.38 -3.75
N LEU A 219 -3.77 -3.17 -4.02
CA LEU A 219 -4.62 -2.03 -4.29
C LEU A 219 -5.40 -2.19 -5.60
N ALA A 220 -4.79 -2.80 -6.62
CA ALA A 220 -5.47 -3.15 -7.86
C ALA A 220 -6.60 -4.18 -7.62
N ALA A 221 -6.39 -5.16 -6.75
CA ALA A 221 -7.39 -6.16 -6.38
C ALA A 221 -8.53 -5.62 -5.49
N GLU A 222 -8.36 -4.44 -4.89
CA GLU A 222 -9.41 -3.74 -4.13
C GLU A 222 -10.23 -2.77 -4.98
N ALA A 223 -9.80 -2.45 -6.20
CA ALA A 223 -10.62 -1.67 -7.12
C ALA A 223 -11.89 -2.48 -7.46
N PRO A 224 -13.09 -1.88 -7.37
CA PRO A 224 -14.29 -2.58 -7.80
C PRO A 224 -14.11 -2.96 -9.27
N HIS A 225 -14.45 -4.20 -9.63
CA HIS A 225 -14.73 -4.54 -11.01
C HIS A 225 -15.94 -3.68 -11.40
N ALA A 226 -15.69 -2.49 -11.95
CA ALA A 226 -16.72 -1.69 -12.59
C ALA A 226 -17.22 -2.53 -13.78
N ALA A 227 -18.26 -3.32 -13.52
CA ALA A 227 -19.05 -3.92 -14.56
C ALA A 227 -19.70 -2.76 -15.31
N HIS A 228 -19.47 -2.72 -16.62
CA HIS A 228 -19.98 -1.74 -17.58
C HIS A 228 -19.43 -0.32 -17.43
N GLU A 229 -18.28 -0.06 -18.04
CA GLU A 229 -18.27 0.65 -19.32
C GLU A 229 -16.90 0.51 -20.00
N ALA A 230 -16.97 0.18 -21.29
CA ALA A 230 -15.83 -0.09 -22.13
C ALA A 230 -15.12 1.22 -22.47
N HIS A 231 -13.96 1.46 -21.86
CA HIS A 231 -12.80 2.05 -22.54
C HIS A 231 -11.50 1.67 -21.82
N ALA A 232 -10.58 1.11 -22.60
CA ALA A 232 -9.25 0.62 -22.29
C ALA A 232 -8.54 1.15 -21.01
N ALA A 233 -7.94 0.20 -20.27
CA ALA A 233 -6.59 0.32 -19.70
C ALA A 233 -6.30 1.50 -18.73
N HIS A 234 -7.30 2.09 -18.08
CA HIS A 234 -7.05 3.12 -17.07
C HIS A 234 -6.86 2.49 -15.68
N GLU A 235 -5.63 2.63 -15.16
CA GLU A 235 -5.33 2.33 -13.77
C GLU A 235 -6.17 3.22 -12.85
N GLY A 236 -6.83 2.63 -11.85
CA GLY A 236 -7.65 3.38 -10.91
C GLY A 236 -6.88 4.51 -10.21
N PRO A 237 -7.52 5.64 -9.86
CA PRO A 237 -6.84 6.84 -9.38
C PRO A 237 -6.02 6.62 -8.11
N LEU A 238 -6.50 5.76 -7.20
CA LEU A 238 -5.77 5.36 -6.00
C LEU A 238 -4.48 4.59 -6.30
N LEU A 239 -4.53 3.66 -7.27
CA LEU A 239 -3.35 2.91 -7.70
C LEU A 239 -2.32 3.85 -8.34
N GLN A 240 -2.77 4.75 -9.21
CA GLN A 240 -1.90 5.74 -9.83
C GLN A 240 -1.24 6.64 -8.78
N ALA A 241 -2.01 7.13 -7.80
CA ALA A 241 -1.49 7.94 -6.70
C ALA A 241 -0.47 7.17 -5.84
N LEU A 242 -0.73 5.89 -5.55
CA LEU A 242 0.23 5.02 -4.86
C LEU A 242 1.53 4.88 -5.66
N ARG A 243 1.46 4.61 -6.98
CA ARG A 243 2.65 4.46 -7.83
C ARG A 243 3.48 5.74 -7.90
N ARG A 244 2.82 6.91 -7.94
CA ARG A 244 3.46 8.23 -7.96
C ARG A 244 4.27 8.52 -6.69
N LYS A 245 3.99 7.85 -5.57
CA LYS A 245 4.80 7.92 -4.33
C LYS A 245 6.15 7.19 -4.44
N PHE A 246 6.31 6.30 -5.42
CA PHE A 246 7.53 5.53 -5.65
C PHE A 246 8.39 6.12 -6.79
N PRO A 247 9.70 5.84 -6.82
CA PRO A 247 10.56 6.15 -7.95
C PRO A 247 9.98 5.65 -9.27
N ARG A 248 10.06 6.45 -10.35
CA ARG A 248 9.57 6.11 -11.70
C ARG A 248 10.06 4.74 -12.17
N ARG A 249 11.30 4.36 -11.85
CA ARG A 249 11.85 3.03 -12.18
C ARG A 249 11.10 1.86 -11.55
N LEU A 250 10.63 2.02 -10.30
CA LEU A 250 9.80 1.01 -9.64
C LEU A 250 8.39 1.10 -10.19
N ALA A 251 7.90 2.32 -10.40
CA ALA A 251 6.59 2.54 -10.99
C ALA A 251 6.44 1.97 -12.40
N ALA A 252 7.52 1.75 -13.15
CA ALA A 252 7.49 1.07 -14.44
C ALA A 252 7.21 -0.45 -14.33
N LEU A 253 7.34 -1.04 -13.15
CA LEU A 253 7.07 -2.45 -12.92
C LEU A 253 5.57 -2.70 -12.84
N SER A 254 5.09 -3.71 -13.56
CA SER A 254 3.69 -4.13 -13.51
C SER A 254 3.30 -4.60 -12.10
N PRO A 255 2.11 -4.22 -11.58
CA PRO A 255 1.56 -4.78 -10.36
C PRO A 255 1.57 -6.32 -10.38
N ALA A 256 1.66 -6.95 -9.21
CA ALA A 256 1.51 -8.39 -9.12
C ALA A 256 0.04 -8.78 -9.40
N ALA A 257 -0.18 -9.73 -10.30
CA ALA A 257 -1.49 -10.36 -10.46
C ALA A 257 -1.69 -11.32 -9.27
N LEU A 258 -2.57 -10.95 -8.34
CA LEU A 258 -2.81 -11.71 -7.12
C LEU A 258 -4.11 -12.51 -7.22
N THR A 259 -4.05 -13.77 -6.81
CA THR A 259 -5.28 -14.55 -6.60
C THR A 259 -6.03 -14.03 -5.36
N PRO A 260 -7.34 -14.30 -5.22
CA PRO A 260 -8.08 -13.93 -4.01
C PRO A 260 -7.45 -14.43 -2.71
N ALA A 261 -6.93 -15.66 -2.71
CA ALA A 261 -6.22 -16.25 -1.57
C ALA A 261 -4.91 -15.51 -1.24
N GLN A 262 -4.13 -15.14 -2.26
CA GLN A 262 -2.93 -14.33 -2.08
C GLN A 262 -3.25 -12.94 -1.51
N SER A 263 -4.27 -12.28 -2.05
CA SER A 263 -4.74 -10.98 -1.59
C SER A 263 -5.24 -11.02 -0.15
N ALA A 264 -5.99 -12.06 0.23
CA ALA A 264 -6.45 -12.25 1.60
C ALA A 264 -5.28 -12.43 2.58
N GLN A 265 -4.34 -13.31 2.27
CA GLN A 265 -3.17 -13.55 3.13
C GLN A 265 -2.28 -12.31 3.28
N LEU A 266 -2.09 -11.55 2.19
CA LEU A 266 -1.35 -10.29 2.25
C LEU A 266 -2.07 -9.21 3.06
N ARG A 267 -3.40 -9.12 2.96
CA ARG A 267 -4.21 -8.22 3.78
C ARG A 267 -4.04 -8.53 5.27
N GLU A 268 -4.13 -9.80 5.62
CA GLU A 268 -3.93 -10.26 6.99
C GLU A 268 -2.52 -9.94 7.50
N LEU A 269 -1.49 -10.25 6.71
CA LEU A 269 -0.10 -9.93 7.03
C LEU A 269 0.09 -8.42 7.29
N LEU A 270 -0.50 -7.56 6.47
CA LEU A 270 -0.39 -6.12 6.63
C LEU A 270 -1.11 -5.65 7.89
N ARG A 271 -2.38 -6.02 8.07
CA ARG A 271 -3.24 -5.52 9.15
C ARG A 271 -2.89 -6.07 10.52
N LEU A 272 -2.51 -7.35 10.61
CA LEU A 272 -2.28 -8.02 11.89
C LEU A 272 -0.80 -8.07 12.29
N ASN A 273 0.13 -7.78 11.38
CA ASN A 273 1.56 -7.94 11.66
C ASN A 273 2.39 -6.73 11.26
N LEU A 274 2.51 -6.43 9.97
CA LEU A 274 3.45 -5.41 9.51
C LEU A 274 3.06 -4.01 9.97
N ILE A 275 1.80 -3.60 9.82
CA ILE A 275 1.35 -2.26 10.18
C ILE A 275 1.40 -2.05 11.70
N PRO A 276 0.80 -2.90 12.55
CA PRO A 276 0.84 -2.69 14.00
C PRO A 276 2.26 -2.69 14.58
N GLU A 277 3.15 -3.56 14.09
CA GLU A 277 4.48 -3.76 14.67
C GLU A 277 5.55 -2.83 14.09
N ARG A 278 5.41 -2.40 12.83
CA ARG A 278 6.44 -1.60 12.14
C ARG A 278 5.98 -0.19 11.77
N PHE A 279 4.68 0.04 11.75
CA PHE A 279 4.06 1.31 11.40
C PHE A 279 2.93 1.69 12.38
N PRO A 280 3.15 1.63 13.71
CA PRO A 280 2.08 1.83 14.70
C PRO A 280 1.42 3.21 14.58
N ALA A 281 2.17 4.23 14.16
CA ALA A 281 1.66 5.57 13.90
C ALA A 281 0.59 5.65 12.80
N TRP A 282 0.45 4.60 11.97
CA TRP A 282 -0.48 4.52 10.85
C TRP A 282 -1.53 3.42 11.02
N HIS A 283 -1.52 2.69 12.15
CA HIS A 283 -2.45 1.58 12.37
C HIS A 283 -3.91 2.04 12.40
N TRP A 284 -4.18 3.23 12.94
CA TRP A 284 -5.50 3.85 13.04
C TRP A 284 -6.21 4.08 11.69
N LEU A 285 -5.50 3.96 10.56
CA LEU A 285 -6.11 4.04 9.24
C LEU A 285 -7.01 2.83 8.90
N PHE A 286 -6.85 1.68 9.59
CA PHE A 286 -7.40 0.38 9.17
C PHE A 286 -8.24 -0.33 10.24
#